data_AF-A0AAW9EG26-F1
#
_entry.id   AF-A0AAW9EG26-F1
#
_cell.length_a   1.000
_cell.length_b   1.000
_cell.length_c   1.000
_cell.angle_alpha   90.00
_cell.angle_beta   90.00
_cell.angle_gamma   90.00
#
_symmetry.space_group_name_H-M   'P 1'
#
loop_
_entity.id
_entity.type
_entity.pdbx_description
1 polymer ?
#
loop_
_entity_poly.entity_id
_entity_poly.type
_entity_poly.pdbx_seq_one_letter_code
_entity_poly.pdbx_strand_id
1 'polypeptide(L)'
;PYTALALAELAAQAGIPAGVINIVTGDAVKIGEVFTSDNRVRKLSFTGSTGVGRLLMRQCADSVKKVSLELGGNAPFIVFN
;
A
#
# COMPACT_ATOMS: atom_id res chain seq x y z
N PRO A 1 3.75 -11.17 -6.99
CA PRO A 1 3.08 -11.48 -5.70
C PRO A 1 3.78 -12.56 -4.86
N TYR A 2 4.51 -13.50 -5.47
CA TYR A 2 5.04 -14.70 -4.78
C TYR A 2 6.02 -14.41 -3.63
N THR A 3 6.93 -13.45 -3.79
CA THR A 3 7.87 -13.07 -2.70
C THR A 3 7.15 -12.53 -1.48
N ALA A 4 6.05 -11.78 -1.67
CA ALA A 4 5.24 -11.30 -0.56
C ALA A 4 4.59 -12.48 0.19
N LEU A 5 4.02 -13.46 -0.54
CA LEU A 5 3.46 -14.67 0.07
C LEU A 5 4.51 -15.49 0.83
N ALA A 6 5.74 -15.58 0.31
CA ALA A 6 6.84 -16.20 1.03
C ALA A 6 7.18 -15.45 2.33
N LEU A 7 7.10 -14.12 2.36
CA LEU A 7 7.27 -13.35 3.60
C LEU A 7 6.15 -13.62 4.62
N ALA A 8 4.90 -13.87 4.19
CA ALA A 8 3.84 -14.27 5.11
C ALA A 8 4.11 -15.65 5.74
N GLU A 9 4.65 -16.60 4.96
CA GLU A 9 5.08 -17.90 5.48
C GLU A 9 6.21 -17.74 6.50
N LEU A 10 7.24 -16.94 6.19
CA LEU A 10 8.32 -16.65 7.12
C LEU A 10 7.85 -15.93 8.38
N ALA A 11 6.86 -15.03 8.27
CA ALA A 11 6.24 -14.36 9.42
C ALA A 11 5.54 -15.37 10.34
N ALA A 12 4.83 -16.36 9.78
CA ALA A 12 4.19 -17.42 10.55
C ALA A 12 5.24 -18.29 11.26
N GLN A 13 6.31 -18.69 10.57
CA GLN A 13 7.43 -19.44 11.16
C GLN A 13 8.15 -18.67 12.28
N ALA A 14 8.23 -17.34 12.15
CA ALA A 14 8.78 -16.45 13.18
C ALA A 14 7.85 -16.29 14.41
N GLY A 15 6.65 -16.87 14.39
CA GLY A 15 5.70 -16.81 15.50
C GLY A 15 4.87 -15.53 15.55
N ILE A 16 4.76 -14.78 14.44
CA ILE A 16 3.87 -13.61 14.39
C ILE A 16 2.41 -14.09 14.51
N PRO A 17 1.61 -13.54 15.45
CA PRO A 17 0.23 -13.99 15.65
C PRO A 17 -0.64 -13.83 14.40
N ALA A 18 -1.59 -14.75 14.22
CA ALA A 18 -2.56 -14.69 13.13
C ALA A 18 -3.32 -13.36 13.12
N GLY A 19 -3.50 -12.79 11.92
CA GLY A 19 -4.19 -11.51 11.74
C GLY A 19 -3.31 -10.26 11.91
N VAL A 20 -2.07 -10.38 12.39
CA VAL A 20 -1.14 -9.23 12.48
C VAL A 20 -0.59 -8.86 11.10
N ILE A 21 -0.15 -9.86 10.32
CA ILE A 21 0.26 -9.70 8.93
C ILE A 21 -0.73 -10.46 8.05
N ASN A 22 -1.35 -9.75 7.11
CA ASN A 22 -2.27 -10.32 6.14
C ASN A 22 -1.83 -9.90 4.74
N ILE A 23 -1.72 -10.85 3.82
CA ILE A 23 -1.38 -10.58 2.43
C ILE A 23 -2.55 -11.01 1.56
N VAL A 24 -3.10 -10.06 0.83
CA VAL A 24 -4.24 -10.28 -0.06
C VAL A 24 -3.79 -10.00 -1.49
N THR A 25 -4.06 -10.95 -2.39
CA THR A 25 -3.81 -10.82 -3.83
C THR A 25 -5.15 -10.84 -4.56
N GLY A 26 -5.29 -10.00 -5.59
CA GLY A 26 -6.54 -9.94 -6.34
C GLY A 26 -6.71 -8.65 -7.13
N ASP A 27 -7.96 -8.32 -7.39
CA ASP A 27 -8.38 -7.11 -8.09
C ASP A 27 -8.02 -5.86 -7.27
N ALA A 28 -7.12 -5.05 -7.82
CA ALA A 28 -6.60 -3.87 -7.15
C ALA A 28 -7.67 -2.81 -6.87
N VAL A 29 -8.68 -2.67 -7.75
CA VAL A 29 -9.73 -1.66 -7.59
C VAL A 29 -10.64 -2.08 -6.44
N LYS A 30 -11.12 -3.32 -6.45
CA LYS A 30 -12.00 -3.84 -5.38
C LYS A 30 -11.31 -3.83 -4.02
N ILE A 31 -10.05 -4.26 -3.95
CA ILE A 31 -9.29 -4.26 -2.69
C ILE A 31 -9.02 -2.82 -2.23
N GLY A 32 -8.63 -1.94 -3.17
CA GLY A 32 -8.36 -0.53 -2.89
C GLY A 32 -9.58 0.19 -2.31
N GLU A 33 -10.77 0.00 -2.90
CA GLU A 33 -12.03 0.57 -2.42
C GLU A 33 -12.33 0.13 -0.98
N VAL A 34 -12.19 -1.17 -0.66
CA VAL A 34 -12.41 -1.65 0.72
C VAL A 34 -11.42 -0.99 1.68
N PHE A 35 -10.14 -0.91 1.34
CA PHE A 35 -9.13 -0.31 2.23
C PHE A 35 -9.30 1.19 2.40
N THR A 36 -9.80 1.90 1.40
CA THR A 36 -10.03 3.35 1.48
C THR A 36 -11.37 3.70 2.15
N SER A 37 -12.38 2.84 2.08
CA SER A 37 -13.70 3.10 2.70
C SER A 37 -13.87 2.50 4.10
N ASP A 38 -13.18 1.41 4.45
CA ASP A 38 -13.37 0.74 5.74
C ASP A 38 -12.81 1.56 6.91
N ASN A 39 -13.66 1.93 7.87
CA ASN A 39 -13.30 2.75 9.02
C ASN A 39 -12.31 2.10 10.00
N ARG A 40 -12.08 0.79 9.92
CA ARG A 40 -11.04 0.08 10.70
C ARG A 40 -9.64 0.40 10.20
N VAL A 41 -9.49 0.71 8.90
CA VAL A 41 -8.20 1.14 8.34
C VAL A 41 -7.96 2.59 8.73
N ARG A 42 -6.87 2.86 9.47
CA ARG A 42 -6.53 4.22 9.94
C ARG A 42 -5.35 4.85 9.18
N LYS A 43 -4.58 4.03 8.46
CA LYS A 43 -3.42 4.43 7.67
C LYS A 43 -3.41 3.65 6.36
N LEU A 44 -3.22 4.36 5.25
CA LEU A 44 -2.87 3.78 3.97
C LEU A 44 -1.42 4.16 3.62
N SER A 45 -0.64 3.19 3.17
CA SER A 45 0.68 3.43 2.57
C SER A 45 0.65 2.86 1.16
N PHE A 46 1.03 3.66 0.17
CA PHE A 46 1.00 3.27 -1.23
C PHE A 46 2.28 3.68 -1.94
N THR A 47 2.82 2.75 -2.72
CA THR A 47 3.90 3.00 -3.67
C THR A 47 3.41 2.63 -5.06
N GLY A 48 3.51 3.55 -6.01
CA GLY A 48 3.06 3.30 -7.37
C GLY A 48 2.86 4.55 -8.21
N SER A 49 1.94 4.49 -9.17
CA SER A 49 1.74 5.60 -10.10
C SER A 49 1.09 6.82 -9.44
N THR A 50 1.48 8.02 -9.89
CA THR A 50 0.92 9.28 -9.40
C THR A 50 -0.59 9.38 -9.64
N GLY A 51 -1.09 8.79 -10.73
CA GLY A 51 -2.53 8.72 -11.03
C GLY A 51 -3.32 7.97 -9.96
N VAL A 52 -2.86 6.77 -9.60
CA VAL A 52 -3.50 5.94 -8.57
C VAL A 52 -3.32 6.56 -7.18
N GLY A 53 -2.14 7.12 -6.87
CA GLY A 53 -1.91 7.81 -5.60
C GLY A 53 -2.90 8.95 -5.34
N ARG A 54 -3.19 9.77 -6.37
CA ARG A 54 -4.22 10.83 -6.28
C ARG A 54 -5.62 10.27 -6.05
N LEU A 55 -5.98 9.17 -6.71
CA LEU A 55 -7.27 8.51 -6.52
C LEU A 55 -7.41 8.03 -5.07
N LEU A 56 -6.43 7.30 -4.56
CA LEU A 56 -6.43 6.76 -3.20
C LEU A 56 -6.47 7.87 -2.14
N MET A 57 -5.73 8.96 -2.36
CA MET A 57 -5.76 10.13 -1.46
C MET A 57 -7.18 10.74 -1.37
N ARG A 58 -7.89 10.86 -2.50
CA ARG A 58 -9.27 11.35 -2.53
C ARG A 58 -10.21 10.40 -1.79
N GLN A 59 -10.12 9.09 -2.06
CA GLN A 59 -10.97 8.09 -1.40
C GLN A 59 -10.73 8.01 0.12
N CYS A 60 -9.50 8.27 0.59
CA CYS A 60 -9.18 8.31 2.01
C CYS A 60 -9.67 9.57 2.75
N ALA A 61 -10.09 10.62 2.03
CA ALA A 61 -10.41 11.92 2.61
C ALA A 61 -11.65 11.89 3.51
N ASP A 62 -12.70 11.15 3.12
CA ASP A 62 -13.97 11.10 3.83
C ASP A 62 -13.84 10.57 5.27
N SER A 63 -12.88 9.67 5.50
CA SER A 63 -12.58 9.12 6.83
C SER A 63 -11.28 9.68 7.44
N VAL A 64 -10.71 10.71 6.81
CA VAL A 64 -9.48 11.40 7.25
C VAL A 64 -8.35 10.42 7.58
N LYS A 65 -8.17 9.38 6.76
CA LYS A 65 -7.11 8.39 7.01
C LYS A 65 -5.75 9.05 6.80
N LYS A 66 -4.76 8.66 7.62
CA LYS A 66 -3.37 9.03 7.34
C LYS A 66 -2.97 8.37 6.01
N VAL A 67 -2.26 9.09 5.16
CA VAL A 67 -1.75 8.57 3.88
C VAL A 67 -0.24 8.78 3.78
N SER A 68 0.48 7.82 3.20
CA SER A 68 1.87 7.95 2.75
C SER A 68 1.91 7.50 1.30
N LEU A 69 2.48 8.33 0.43
CA LEU A 69 2.43 8.13 -1.02
C LEU A 69 3.84 8.28 -1.59
N GLU A 70 4.41 7.19 -2.05
CA GLU A 70 5.66 7.17 -2.82
C GLU A 70 5.30 7.02 -4.29
N LEU A 71 5.40 8.13 -5.04
CA LEU A 71 4.84 8.26 -6.38
C LEU A 71 5.93 8.40 -7.44
N GLY A 72 5.51 8.44 -8.71
CA GLY A 72 6.43 8.63 -9.83
C GLY A 72 7.27 9.89 -9.67
N GLY A 73 8.58 9.75 -9.88
CA GLY A 73 9.53 10.85 -9.91
C GLY A 73 10.07 11.10 -11.32
N ASN A 74 10.96 12.07 -11.42
CA ASN A 74 11.78 12.34 -12.60
C ASN A 74 13.21 12.56 -12.11
N ALA A 75 13.89 11.46 -11.72
CA ALA A 75 15.19 11.53 -11.05
C ALA A 75 16.28 11.96 -12.04
N PRO A 76 16.86 13.17 -11.91
CA PRO A 76 17.88 13.62 -12.83
C PRO A 76 19.23 12.97 -12.51
N PHE A 77 20.04 12.77 -13.54
CA PHE A 77 21.45 12.38 -13.41
C PHE A 77 22.31 13.48 -14.01
N ILE A 78 23.15 14.13 -13.19
CA ILE A 78 23.91 15.32 -13.57
C ILE A 78 25.40 15.01 -13.39
N VAL A 79 26.18 15.28 -14.43
CA VAL A 79 27.64 15.12 -14.44
C VAL A 79 28.31 16.48 -14.59
N PHE A 80 29.29 16.77 -13.74
CA PHE A 80 30.10 17.99 -13.80
C PHE A 80 31.44 17.70 -14.48
N ASN A 81 32.10 18.76 -14.95
CA ASN A 81 33.48 18.72 -15.48
C ASN A 81 34.51 18.61 -14.36
#